data_AF-A0AA38FR22-F1
#
_entry.id   AF-A0AA38FR22-F1
#
_cell.length_a   1.000
_cell.length_b   1.000
_cell.length_c   1.000
_cell.angle_alpha   90.00
_cell.angle_beta   90.00
_cell.angle_gamma   90.00
#
_symmetry.space_group_name_H-M   'P 1'
#
loop_
_entity.id
_entity.type
_entity.pdbx_description
1 polymer ?
#
loop_
_entity_poly.entity_id
_entity_poly.type
_entity_poly.pdbx_seq_one_letter_code
_entity_poly.pdbx_strand_id
1 'polypeptide(L)'
;MTHLDKPKLLRHSNPVVRLVVTTCISEITRITTPEQPYNDHTMREIFQLMVESFEGLDDIKSPPFARRVTIIETMAKSKTCVLLLDLECDDLILQMFEHFFAIVHMNHAKNIVASMQTIMSLTLNESDDIFQPLLTILLANVRKEEQKILSATSALTKSVVDQCEEKKKPYLTTEMIVELHKNSHKEDNKEPWQPNHSCLGKGHGEVLSDEEPKKELDTTEPPKFKEEIVLVEHEKEENSELQETERKQTMEEHAPSFEFPK
;
A
#
# COMPACT_ATOMS: atom_id res chain seq x y z
N MET A 1 14.87 -11.23 22.42
CA MET A 1 15.54 -11.10 21.12
C MET A 1 14.70 -10.20 20.24
N THR A 2 14.81 -8.88 20.41
CA THR A 2 14.36 -7.87 19.41
C THR A 2 15.25 -6.64 19.61
N HIS A 3 16.13 -6.38 18.64
CA HIS A 3 16.99 -5.18 18.60
C HIS A 3 16.69 -4.33 17.35
N LEU A 4 15.62 -4.67 16.63
CA LEU A 4 15.20 -4.03 15.38
C LEU A 4 14.50 -2.69 15.62
N ASP A 5 14.01 -2.46 16.83
CA ASP A 5 13.38 -1.24 17.32
C ASP A 5 14.38 -0.12 17.66
N LYS A 6 15.69 -0.38 17.54
CA LYS A 6 16.70 0.63 17.82
C LYS A 6 16.52 1.85 16.88
N PRO A 7 16.55 3.09 17.40
CA PRO A 7 16.37 4.29 16.57
C PRO A 7 17.31 4.38 15.37
N LYS A 8 18.54 3.86 15.49
CA LYS A 8 19.52 3.80 14.39
C LYS A 8 19.06 2.97 13.18
N LEU A 9 18.15 2.02 13.38
CA LEU A 9 17.57 1.17 12.33
C LEU A 9 16.26 1.77 11.83
N LEU A 10 15.35 2.15 12.73
CA LEU A 10 14.06 2.75 12.37
C LEU A 10 14.24 4.08 11.63
N ARG A 11 15.23 4.89 12.01
CA ARG A 11 15.53 6.20 11.42
C ARG A 11 16.78 6.17 10.55
N HIS A 12 17.12 5.00 10.01
CA HIS A 12 18.30 4.83 9.16
C HIS A 12 18.18 5.72 7.91
N SER A 13 19.26 6.35 7.46
CA SER A 13 19.25 7.28 6.32
C SER A 13 18.82 6.61 5.01
N ASN A 14 19.27 5.37 4.79
CA ASN A 14 18.88 4.58 3.62
C ASN A 14 17.43 4.05 3.75
N PRO A 15 16.50 4.43 2.84
CA PRO A 15 15.11 4.01 2.88
C PRO A 15 14.92 2.50 2.65
N VAL A 16 15.83 1.85 1.92
CA VAL A 16 15.79 0.39 1.72
C VAL A 16 16.06 -0.34 3.03
N VAL A 17 16.99 0.16 3.86
CA VAL A 17 17.25 -0.41 5.19
C VAL A 17 16.02 -0.26 6.08
N ARG A 18 15.40 0.93 6.10
CA ARG A 18 14.16 1.14 6.85
C ARG A 18 13.07 0.17 6.39
N LEU A 19 12.85 0.02 5.09
CA LEU A 19 11.86 -0.89 4.54
C LEU A 19 12.10 -2.36 4.93
N VAL A 20 13.35 -2.83 4.87
CA VAL A 20 13.71 -4.19 5.32
C VAL A 20 13.40 -4.38 6.80
N VAL A 21 13.77 -3.41 7.63
CA VAL A 21 13.48 -3.42 9.08
C VAL A 21 11.97 -3.45 9.31
N THR A 22 11.20 -2.63 8.59
CA THR A 22 9.73 -2.59 8.65
C THR A 22 9.11 -3.93 8.29
N THR A 23 9.58 -4.60 7.21
CA THR A 23 9.09 -5.94 6.84
C THR A 23 9.37 -6.97 7.92
N CYS A 24 10.56 -6.94 8.56
CA CYS A 24 10.85 -7.86 9.66
C CYS A 24 9.96 -7.57 10.88
N ILE A 25 9.77 -6.29 11.20
CA ILE A 25 8.95 -5.88 12.34
C ILE A 25 7.47 -6.18 12.11
N SER A 26 6.94 -6.06 10.88
CA SER A 26 5.56 -6.42 10.58
C SER A 26 5.32 -7.91 10.83
N GLU A 27 6.27 -8.77 10.49
CA GLU A 27 6.20 -10.20 10.79
C GLU A 27 6.31 -10.50 12.28
N ILE A 28 7.20 -9.82 13.01
CA ILE A 28 7.28 -9.96 14.47
C ILE A 28 5.94 -9.57 15.10
N THR A 29 5.39 -8.42 14.71
CA THR A 29 4.10 -7.93 15.21
C THR A 29 2.99 -8.94 14.96
N ARG A 30 2.95 -9.54 13.75
CA ARG A 30 2.01 -10.63 13.42
C ARG A 30 2.17 -11.85 14.33
N ILE A 31 3.39 -12.23 14.68
CA ILE A 31 3.66 -13.42 15.48
C ILE A 31 3.34 -13.19 16.96
N THR A 32 3.59 -11.97 17.46
CA THR A 32 3.40 -11.65 18.88
C THR A 32 1.97 -11.25 19.22
N THR A 33 1.11 -10.93 18.25
CA THR A 33 -0.31 -10.64 18.53
C THR A 33 -0.95 -11.76 19.36
N PRO A 34 -1.70 -11.45 20.43
CA PRO A 34 -2.21 -10.11 20.80
C PRO A 34 -1.23 -9.25 21.62
N GLU A 35 -0.09 -9.78 22.05
CA GLU A 35 0.89 -9.04 22.84
C GLU A 35 1.67 -8.05 21.96
N GLN A 36 1.59 -6.77 22.31
CA GLN A 36 2.32 -5.71 21.62
C GLN A 36 3.83 -5.93 21.81
N PRO A 37 4.62 -6.07 20.72
CA PRO A 37 6.03 -6.44 20.83
C PRO A 37 6.94 -5.30 21.34
N TYR A 38 6.47 -4.07 21.25
CA TYR A 38 7.19 -2.84 21.61
C TYR A 38 6.24 -1.87 22.30
N ASN A 39 6.76 -0.89 23.04
CA ASN A 39 5.93 0.16 23.62
C ASN A 39 5.25 1.04 22.55
N ASP A 40 4.20 1.75 22.96
CA ASP A 40 3.38 2.61 22.10
C ASP A 40 4.17 3.63 21.28
N HIS A 41 5.19 4.27 21.85
CA HIS A 41 6.00 5.25 21.12
C HIS A 41 6.77 4.58 19.98
N THR A 42 7.39 3.44 20.26
CA THR A 42 8.09 2.65 19.23
C THR A 42 7.11 2.11 18.19
N MET A 43 5.93 1.65 18.60
CA MET A 43 4.90 1.17 17.68
C MET A 43 4.41 2.28 16.74
N ARG A 44 4.25 3.51 17.21
CA ARG A 44 3.92 4.67 16.36
C ARG A 44 4.98 4.92 15.29
N GLU A 45 6.27 4.88 15.64
CA GLU A 45 7.35 5.00 14.65
C GLU A 45 7.34 3.86 13.62
N ILE A 46 7.06 2.64 14.08
CA ILE A 46 6.94 1.47 13.21
C ILE A 46 5.77 1.64 12.23
N PHE A 47 4.62 2.10 12.72
CA PHE A 47 3.44 2.33 11.89
C PHE A 47 3.66 3.43 10.86
N GLN A 48 4.36 4.51 11.22
CA GLN A 48 4.78 5.54 10.27
C GLN A 48 5.56 4.90 9.11
N LEU A 49 6.54 4.03 9.40
CA LEU A 49 7.31 3.35 8.36
C LEU A 49 6.46 2.37 7.53
N MET A 50 5.45 1.72 8.12
CA MET A 50 4.53 0.86 7.38
C MET A 50 3.67 1.68 6.42
N VAL A 51 3.07 2.78 6.89
CA VAL A 51 2.22 3.66 6.07
C VAL A 51 3.02 4.31 4.94
N GLU A 52 4.23 4.83 5.21
CA GLU A 52 5.16 5.32 4.18
C GLU A 52 5.52 4.26 3.13
N SER A 53 5.53 2.97 3.53
CA SER A 53 5.83 1.89 2.59
C SER A 53 4.73 1.72 1.53
N PHE A 54 3.53 2.26 1.74
CA PHE A 54 2.42 2.12 0.80
C PHE A 54 2.50 3.06 -0.39
N GLU A 55 3.17 4.23 -0.27
CA GLU A 55 3.27 5.22 -1.36
C GLU A 55 3.85 4.65 -2.66
N GLY A 56 4.74 3.65 -2.59
CA GLY A 56 5.38 3.05 -3.77
C GLY A 56 4.76 1.74 -4.26
N LEU A 57 3.50 1.46 -3.92
CA LEU A 57 2.79 0.24 -4.34
C LEU A 57 2.28 0.30 -5.79
N ASP A 58 2.33 1.44 -6.46
CA ASP A 58 2.07 1.60 -7.90
C ASP A 58 3.30 1.36 -8.79
N ASP A 59 4.51 1.42 -8.22
CA ASP A 59 5.76 1.13 -8.92
C ASP A 59 6.11 -0.37 -8.90
N ILE A 60 5.38 -1.13 -9.70
CA ILE A 60 5.50 -2.60 -9.85
C ILE A 60 6.91 -3.02 -10.32
N LYS A 61 7.65 -2.12 -11.00
CA LYS A 61 8.98 -2.40 -11.52
C LYS A 61 10.09 -2.08 -10.53
N SER A 62 9.77 -1.41 -9.42
CA SER A 62 10.77 -1.04 -8.42
C SER A 62 11.32 -2.28 -7.70
N PRO A 63 12.65 -2.37 -7.48
CA PRO A 63 13.24 -3.46 -6.69
C PRO A 63 12.60 -3.67 -5.30
N PRO A 64 12.14 -2.61 -4.57
CA PRO A 64 11.48 -2.79 -3.27
C PRO A 64 10.01 -3.22 -3.33
N PHE A 65 9.38 -3.27 -4.51
CA PHE A 65 7.93 -3.52 -4.67
C PHE A 65 7.44 -4.75 -3.90
N ALA A 66 8.13 -5.89 -4.06
CA ALA A 66 7.75 -7.14 -3.40
C ALA A 66 7.70 -7.02 -1.86
N ARG A 67 8.59 -6.21 -1.26
CA ARG A 67 8.60 -5.96 0.19
C ARG A 67 7.42 -5.10 0.62
N ARG A 68 7.06 -4.09 -0.17
CA ARG A 68 5.86 -3.26 0.08
C ARG A 68 4.60 -4.12 0.06
N VAL A 69 4.49 -5.04 -0.92
CA VAL A 69 3.40 -6.02 -1.00
C VAL A 69 3.36 -6.92 0.23
N THR A 70 4.51 -7.39 0.72
CA THR A 70 4.56 -8.17 1.97
C THR A 70 4.02 -7.36 3.15
N ILE A 71 4.43 -6.10 3.31
CA ILE A 71 3.99 -5.26 4.44
C ILE A 71 2.47 -5.05 4.43
N ILE A 72 1.89 -4.66 3.28
CA ILE A 72 0.44 -4.42 3.19
C ILE A 72 -0.36 -5.71 3.41
N GLU A 73 0.09 -6.85 2.86
CA GLU A 73 -0.57 -8.14 3.07
C GLU A 73 -0.50 -8.58 4.54
N THR A 74 0.65 -8.40 5.19
CA THR A 74 0.83 -8.74 6.60
C THR A 74 -0.07 -7.87 7.47
N MET A 75 -0.12 -6.56 7.23
CA MET A 75 -1.01 -5.66 7.97
C MET A 75 -2.49 -6.05 7.81
N ALA A 76 -2.91 -6.42 6.60
CA ALA A 76 -4.28 -6.88 6.33
C ALA A 76 -4.60 -8.20 7.04
N LYS A 77 -3.74 -9.21 6.91
CA LYS A 77 -3.94 -10.56 7.48
C LYS A 77 -3.93 -10.54 9.01
N SER A 78 -3.03 -9.75 9.60
CA SER A 78 -2.87 -9.64 11.05
C SER A 78 -3.78 -8.61 11.69
N LYS A 79 -4.58 -7.89 10.89
CA LYS A 79 -5.45 -6.80 11.36
C LYS A 79 -4.69 -5.75 12.18
N THR A 80 -3.41 -5.56 11.91
CA THR A 80 -2.53 -4.68 12.70
C THR A 80 -2.96 -3.21 12.61
N CYS A 81 -3.76 -2.85 11.60
CA CYS A 81 -4.38 -1.53 11.50
C CYS A 81 -5.29 -1.17 12.68
N VAL A 82 -5.83 -2.15 13.42
CA VAL A 82 -6.63 -1.86 14.64
C VAL A 82 -5.76 -1.25 15.74
N LEU A 83 -4.48 -1.63 15.82
CA LEU A 83 -3.55 -1.01 16.76
C LEU A 83 -3.30 0.47 16.44
N LEU A 84 -3.55 0.96 15.21
CA LEU A 84 -3.52 2.40 14.93
C LEU A 84 -4.65 3.14 15.67
N LEU A 85 -5.81 2.50 15.81
CA LEU A 85 -6.95 3.02 16.57
C LEU A 85 -6.64 2.99 18.06
N ASP A 86 -6.15 1.87 18.57
CA ASP A 86 -5.78 1.72 19.99
C ASP A 86 -4.69 2.73 20.42
N LEU A 87 -3.83 3.12 19.49
CA LEU A 87 -2.76 4.11 19.71
C LEU A 87 -3.16 5.55 19.35
N GLU A 88 -4.42 5.79 19.00
CA GLU A 88 -4.97 7.12 18.64
C GLU A 88 -4.16 7.81 17.52
N CYS A 89 -3.78 7.05 16.49
CA CYS A 89 -2.94 7.50 15.38
C CYS A 89 -3.75 8.04 14.19
N ASP A 90 -4.64 8.99 14.43
CA ASP A 90 -5.58 9.50 13.43
C ASP A 90 -4.87 10.05 12.18
N ASP A 91 -3.77 10.80 12.35
CA ASP A 91 -2.98 11.35 11.24
C ASP A 91 -2.42 10.25 10.32
N LEU A 92 -1.96 9.13 10.91
CA LEU A 92 -1.47 7.98 10.14
C LEU A 92 -2.61 7.25 9.42
N ILE A 93 -3.78 7.16 10.04
CA ILE A 93 -4.97 6.57 9.41
C ILE A 93 -5.38 7.41 8.20
N LEU A 94 -5.42 8.74 8.34
CA LEU A 94 -5.71 9.65 7.23
C LEU A 94 -4.69 9.49 6.10
N GLN A 95 -3.39 9.54 6.42
CA GLN A 95 -2.32 9.37 5.46
C GLN A 95 -2.40 8.02 4.73
N MET A 96 -2.73 6.94 5.45
CA MET A 96 -2.90 5.61 4.87
C MET A 96 -4.04 5.58 3.84
N PHE A 97 -5.20 6.18 4.16
CA PHE A 97 -6.33 6.25 3.22
C PHE A 97 -5.98 7.11 2.00
N GLU A 98 -5.31 8.24 2.20
CA GLU A 98 -4.84 9.11 1.11
C GLU A 98 -3.87 8.36 0.18
N HIS A 99 -2.89 7.64 0.74
CA HIS A 99 -1.98 6.82 -0.05
C HIS A 99 -2.73 5.79 -0.88
N PHE A 100 -3.64 5.00 -0.29
CA PHE A 100 -4.41 4.01 -1.03
C PHE A 100 -5.23 4.63 -2.17
N PHE A 101 -5.87 5.77 -1.94
CA PHE A 101 -6.61 6.46 -3.01
C PHE A 101 -5.72 7.10 -4.07
N ALA A 102 -4.50 7.52 -3.72
CA ALA A 102 -3.57 8.09 -4.68
C ALA A 102 -3.01 7.02 -5.65
N ILE A 103 -2.72 5.82 -5.13
CA ILE A 103 -2.02 4.77 -5.88
C ILE A 103 -2.95 3.75 -6.54
N VAL A 104 -4.21 3.63 -6.11
CA VAL A 104 -5.09 2.56 -6.60
C VAL A 104 -5.40 2.74 -8.09
N HIS A 105 -5.12 1.71 -8.89
CA HIS A 105 -5.38 1.64 -10.32
C HIS A 105 -6.04 0.31 -10.70
N MET A 106 -6.78 0.29 -11.81
CA MET A 106 -7.49 -0.91 -12.31
C MET A 106 -6.57 -2.09 -12.67
N ASN A 107 -5.29 -1.83 -12.85
CA ASN A 107 -4.28 -2.82 -13.23
C ASN A 107 -3.49 -3.38 -12.04
N HIS A 108 -3.85 -3.00 -10.81
CA HIS A 108 -3.22 -3.59 -9.63
C HIS A 108 -3.46 -5.09 -9.54
N ALA A 109 -2.49 -5.79 -8.98
CA ALA A 109 -2.67 -7.18 -8.60
C ALA A 109 -3.81 -7.29 -7.58
N LYS A 110 -4.68 -8.29 -7.75
CA LYS A 110 -5.92 -8.44 -6.96
C LYS A 110 -5.67 -8.50 -5.45
N ASN A 111 -4.56 -9.12 -5.04
CA ASN A 111 -4.15 -9.21 -3.63
C ASN A 111 -3.84 -7.85 -3.01
N ILE A 112 -3.28 -6.91 -3.78
CA ILE A 112 -2.96 -5.56 -3.30
C ILE A 112 -4.26 -4.79 -3.03
N VAL A 113 -5.18 -4.78 -4.01
CA VAL A 113 -6.49 -4.12 -3.86
C VAL A 113 -7.30 -4.76 -2.73
N ALA A 114 -7.29 -6.09 -2.62
CA ALA A 114 -7.96 -6.79 -1.52
C ALA A 114 -7.36 -6.44 -0.15
N SER A 115 -6.04 -6.24 -0.06
CA SER A 115 -5.37 -5.83 1.18
C SER A 115 -5.74 -4.39 1.56
N MET A 116 -5.72 -3.46 0.61
CA MET A 116 -6.20 -2.08 0.82
C MET A 116 -7.64 -2.07 1.34
N GLN A 117 -8.53 -2.78 0.66
CA GLN A 117 -9.92 -2.90 1.05
C GLN A 117 -10.07 -3.47 2.46
N THR A 118 -9.37 -4.57 2.77
CA THR A 118 -9.43 -5.20 4.09
C THR A 118 -9.01 -4.24 5.19
N ILE A 119 -7.89 -3.54 5.01
CA ILE A 119 -7.36 -2.59 5.98
C ILE A 119 -8.34 -1.43 6.20
N MET A 120 -8.85 -0.83 5.13
CA MET A 120 -9.79 0.29 5.21
C MET A 120 -11.10 -0.11 5.89
N SER A 121 -11.68 -1.25 5.50
CA SER A 121 -12.92 -1.77 6.10
C SER A 121 -12.74 -2.10 7.59
N LEU A 122 -11.63 -2.75 7.98
CA LEU A 122 -11.33 -3.05 9.39
C LEU A 122 -11.19 -1.77 10.20
N THR A 123 -10.45 -0.78 9.69
CA THR A 123 -10.27 0.50 10.38
C THR A 123 -11.62 1.17 10.63
N LEU A 124 -12.50 1.22 9.63
CA LEU A 124 -13.85 1.79 9.79
C LEU A 124 -14.73 0.98 10.74
N ASN A 125 -14.64 -0.35 10.71
CA ASN A 125 -15.47 -1.24 11.54
C ASN A 125 -15.06 -1.26 13.01
N GLU A 126 -13.77 -1.11 13.30
CA GLU A 126 -13.24 -1.15 14.67
C GLU A 126 -13.19 0.25 15.32
N SER A 127 -13.35 1.33 14.55
CA SER A 127 -13.46 2.69 15.11
C SER A 127 -14.77 2.87 15.88
N ASP A 128 -14.76 3.42 17.10
CA ASP A 128 -16.02 3.71 17.83
C ASP A 128 -16.92 4.69 17.04
N ASP A 129 -16.32 5.77 16.56
CA ASP A 129 -16.95 6.78 15.71
C ASP A 129 -16.09 7.08 14.48
N ILE A 130 -16.73 7.28 13.32
CA ILE A 130 -16.02 7.67 12.10
C ILE A 130 -15.79 9.18 12.14
N PHE A 131 -14.53 9.59 12.33
CA PHE A 131 -14.17 11.00 12.43
C PHE A 131 -14.28 11.74 11.08
N GLN A 132 -14.60 13.04 11.15
CA GLN A 132 -14.98 13.86 9.99
C GLN A 132 -13.90 13.98 8.89
N PRO A 133 -12.60 14.13 9.20
CA PRO A 133 -11.55 14.09 8.19
C PRO A 133 -11.53 12.81 7.35
N LEU A 134 -11.72 11.65 7.98
CA LEU A 134 -11.74 10.36 7.29
C LEU A 134 -12.94 10.24 6.34
N LEU A 135 -14.10 10.71 6.80
CA LEU A 135 -15.31 10.81 5.99
C LEU A 135 -15.10 11.73 4.79
N THR A 136 -14.42 12.86 4.98
CA THR A 136 -14.10 13.79 3.89
C THR A 136 -13.24 13.13 2.81
N ILE A 137 -12.23 12.34 3.19
CA ILE A 137 -11.38 11.58 2.25
C ILE A 137 -12.21 10.55 1.46
N LEU A 138 -13.07 9.79 2.14
CA LEU A 138 -13.96 8.82 1.49
C LEU A 138 -14.88 9.53 0.48
N LEU A 139 -15.57 10.58 0.92
CA LEU A 139 -16.50 11.33 0.08
C LEU A 139 -15.83 11.97 -1.13
N ALA A 140 -14.62 12.53 -0.99
CA ALA A 140 -13.88 13.13 -2.10
C ALA A 140 -13.60 12.13 -3.23
N ASN A 141 -13.45 10.85 -2.93
CA ASN A 141 -13.15 9.80 -3.91
C ASN A 141 -14.38 9.14 -4.53
N VAL A 142 -15.58 9.38 -3.97
CA VAL A 142 -16.87 9.10 -4.63
C VAL A 142 -17.17 10.13 -5.71
N ARG A 143 -16.77 11.40 -5.50
CA ARG A 143 -17.12 12.54 -6.37
C ARG A 143 -16.50 12.53 -7.76
N LYS A 144 -15.44 11.74 -7.99
CA LYS A 144 -14.66 11.74 -9.25
C LYS A 144 -15.36 11.02 -10.43
N GLU A 145 -16.69 10.89 -10.41
CA GLU A 145 -17.49 10.15 -11.40
C GLU A 145 -18.02 10.98 -12.59
N GLU A 146 -17.42 12.14 -12.87
CA GLU A 146 -17.89 13.06 -13.93
C GLU A 146 -17.93 12.45 -15.36
N GLN A 147 -17.41 11.24 -15.60
CA GLN A 147 -17.29 10.66 -16.94
C GLN A 147 -17.76 9.21 -17.12
N LYS A 148 -18.83 8.72 -16.45
CA LYS A 148 -19.43 7.37 -16.69
C LYS A 148 -18.46 6.17 -16.66
N ILE A 149 -17.22 6.37 -16.25
CA ILE A 149 -16.16 5.38 -16.11
C ILE A 149 -15.93 5.24 -14.62
N LEU A 150 -16.21 4.07 -14.07
CA LEU A 150 -15.86 3.73 -12.69
C LEU A 150 -14.35 3.90 -12.52
N SER A 151 -13.95 4.85 -11.67
CA SER A 151 -12.56 5.00 -11.27
C SER A 151 -12.18 3.93 -10.25
N ALA A 152 -10.89 3.59 -10.18
CA ALA A 152 -10.41 2.57 -9.23
C ALA A 152 -10.65 3.03 -7.78
N THR A 153 -10.58 4.34 -7.54
CA THR A 153 -10.91 4.98 -6.27
C THR A 153 -12.39 4.85 -5.91
N SER A 154 -13.31 5.07 -6.86
CA SER A 154 -14.75 4.89 -6.61
C SER A 154 -15.08 3.42 -6.34
N ALA A 155 -14.54 2.50 -7.15
CA ALA A 155 -14.72 1.07 -6.97
C ALA A 155 -14.22 0.61 -5.59
N LEU A 156 -13.02 1.04 -5.18
CA LEU A 156 -12.48 0.75 -3.84
C LEU A 156 -13.37 1.33 -2.74
N THR A 157 -13.78 2.60 -2.87
CA THR A 157 -14.64 3.27 -1.87
C THR A 157 -15.96 2.52 -1.68
N LYS A 158 -16.64 2.17 -2.78
CA LYS A 158 -17.90 1.41 -2.74
C LYS A 158 -17.70 0.05 -2.08
N SER A 159 -16.64 -0.66 -2.48
CA SER A 159 -16.31 -1.99 -1.95
C SER A 159 -16.04 -1.96 -0.44
N VAL A 160 -15.36 -0.91 0.06
CA VAL A 160 -15.11 -0.68 1.49
C VAL A 160 -16.41 -0.39 2.24
N VAL A 161 -17.26 0.49 1.71
CA VAL A 161 -18.57 0.83 2.34
C VAL A 161 -19.49 -0.38 2.39
N ASP A 162 -19.52 -1.20 1.33
CA ASP A 162 -20.32 -2.42 1.28
C ASP A 162 -19.87 -3.47 2.32
N GLN A 163 -18.59 -3.47 2.71
CA GLN A 163 -18.01 -4.34 3.74
C GLN A 163 -18.09 -3.77 5.16
N CYS A 164 -18.49 -2.52 5.34
CA CYS A 164 -18.68 -1.96 6.67
C CYS A 164 -19.82 -2.66 7.40
N GLU A 165 -19.83 -2.65 8.74
CA GLU A 165 -20.93 -3.24 9.50
C GLU A 165 -22.26 -2.52 9.25
N GLU A 166 -23.37 -3.26 9.29
CA GLU A 166 -24.73 -2.76 9.00
C GLU A 166 -25.13 -1.55 9.85
N LYS A 167 -24.53 -1.37 11.03
CA LYS A 167 -24.77 -0.19 11.89
C LYS A 167 -24.13 1.08 11.33
N LYS A 168 -23.00 0.96 10.65
CA LYS A 168 -22.21 2.07 10.09
C LYS A 168 -22.59 2.40 8.65
N LYS A 169 -23.11 1.41 7.90
CA LYS A 169 -23.55 1.61 6.51
C LYS A 169 -24.54 2.76 6.32
N PRO A 170 -25.64 2.91 7.11
CA PRO A 170 -26.59 4.00 6.92
C PRO A 170 -25.95 5.37 7.07
N TYR A 171 -25.02 5.53 8.01
CA TYR A 171 -24.31 6.79 8.22
C TYR A 171 -23.42 7.13 7.02
N LEU A 172 -22.60 6.18 6.57
CA LEU A 172 -21.71 6.34 5.41
C LEU A 172 -22.49 6.61 4.13
N THR A 173 -23.51 5.80 3.84
CA THR A 173 -24.33 5.92 2.63
C THR A 173 -25.15 7.19 2.60
N THR A 174 -25.75 7.62 3.72
CA THR A 174 -26.51 8.87 3.79
C THR A 174 -25.60 10.06 3.51
N GLU A 175 -24.41 10.11 4.13
CA GLU A 175 -23.49 11.22 3.88
C GLU A 175 -22.98 11.23 2.43
N MET A 176 -22.69 10.05 1.85
CA MET A 176 -22.33 9.92 0.43
C MET A 176 -23.43 10.43 -0.49
N ILE A 177 -24.70 10.09 -0.24
CA ILE A 177 -25.85 10.55 -1.04
C ILE A 177 -26.02 12.06 -0.91
N VAL A 178 -25.98 12.60 0.30
CA VAL A 178 -26.07 14.04 0.56
C VAL A 178 -24.99 14.78 -0.21
N GLU A 179 -23.77 14.26 -0.20
CA GLU A 179 -22.65 14.90 -0.86
C GLU A 179 -22.72 14.82 -2.39
N LEU A 180 -23.22 13.72 -2.95
CA LEU A 180 -23.51 13.62 -4.38
C LEU A 180 -24.59 14.63 -4.80
N HIS A 181 -25.64 14.83 -3.99
CA HIS A 181 -26.70 15.80 -4.28
C HIS A 181 -26.24 17.27 -4.19
N LYS A 182 -25.34 17.62 -3.26
CA LYS A 182 -24.75 18.98 -3.20
C LYS A 182 -24.00 19.36 -4.48
N ASN A 183 -23.48 18.38 -5.21
CA ASN A 183 -22.71 18.64 -6.44
C ASN A 183 -23.61 18.84 -7.66
N SER A 184 -24.78 18.19 -7.73
CA SER A 184 -25.76 18.45 -8.79
C SER A 184 -26.22 19.92 -8.84
N HIS A 185 -26.24 20.60 -7.70
CA HIS A 185 -26.63 22.02 -7.62
C HIS A 185 -25.49 23.01 -7.86
N LYS A 186 -24.22 22.57 -7.94
CA LYS A 186 -23.09 23.45 -8.31
C LYS A 186 -22.91 23.59 -9.82
N GLU A 187 -23.46 22.67 -10.62
CA GLU A 187 -23.38 22.73 -12.09
C GLU A 187 -24.38 23.71 -12.73
N ASP A 188 -25.49 24.03 -12.05
CA ASP A 188 -26.52 24.96 -12.55
C ASP A 188 -26.12 26.44 -12.47
N ASN A 189 -24.93 26.76 -11.95
CA ASN A 189 -24.43 28.14 -11.83
C ASN A 189 -23.25 28.45 -12.78
N LYS A 190 -23.19 27.77 -13.94
CA LYS A 190 -22.45 28.29 -15.09
C LYS A 190 -23.33 29.35 -15.76
N GLU A 191 -22.90 30.60 -15.71
CA GLU A 191 -23.56 31.71 -16.41
C GLU A 191 -23.91 31.31 -17.86
N PRO A 192 -25.10 31.67 -18.36
CA PRO A 192 -25.49 31.38 -19.73
C PRO A 192 -24.43 31.88 -20.72
N TRP A 193 -23.92 30.97 -21.55
CA TRP A 193 -23.05 31.31 -22.68
C TRP A 193 -23.70 32.41 -23.52
N GLN A 194 -23.11 33.61 -23.53
CA GLN A 194 -23.50 34.67 -24.46
C GLN A 194 -22.73 34.47 -25.77
N PRO A 195 -23.41 34.31 -26.92
CA PRO A 195 -22.74 34.27 -28.21
C PRO A 195 -22.21 35.67 -28.56
N ASN A 196 -20.90 35.84 -28.58
CA ASN A 196 -20.29 37.02 -29.17
C ASN A 196 -20.41 36.95 -30.70
N HIS A 197 -21.37 37.69 -31.25
CA HIS A 197 -21.43 37.99 -32.67
C HIS A 197 -20.35 39.03 -33.01
N SER A 198 -19.24 38.57 -33.58
CA SER A 198 -18.58 39.23 -34.72
C SER A 198 -17.33 38.46 -35.13
N CYS A 199 -17.34 37.93 -36.36
CA CYS A 199 -16.39 38.29 -37.42
C CYS A 199 -16.60 37.38 -38.62
N LEU A 200 -17.14 37.97 -39.69
CA LEU A 200 -17.08 37.43 -41.06
C LEU A 200 -15.61 37.37 -41.51
N GLY A 201 -15.21 36.24 -42.09
CA GLY A 201 -13.98 36.10 -42.85
C GLY A 201 -13.98 34.79 -43.63
N LYS A 202 -14.23 34.88 -44.93
CA LYS A 202 -14.31 33.79 -45.91
C LYS A 202 -12.94 33.16 -46.21
N GLY A 203 -12.93 31.90 -46.63
CA GLY A 203 -11.97 31.41 -47.64
C GLY A 203 -11.60 29.93 -47.56
N HIS A 204 -12.05 29.15 -48.57
CA HIS A 204 -11.39 28.04 -49.30
C HIS A 204 -10.47 27.09 -48.49
N GLY A 205 -10.66 25.78 -48.41
CA GLY A 205 -11.08 24.81 -49.42
C GLY A 205 -9.85 24.03 -49.90
N GLU A 206 -9.65 22.79 -49.44
CA GLU A 206 -8.98 21.71 -50.19
C GLU A 206 -9.04 20.37 -49.42
N VAL A 207 -9.28 19.31 -50.19
CA VAL A 207 -9.37 17.90 -49.83
C VAL A 207 -7.98 17.28 -49.98
N LEU A 208 -7.52 16.43 -49.07
CA LEU A 208 -6.54 15.38 -49.39
C LEU A 208 -6.54 14.23 -48.36
N SER A 209 -6.27 13.06 -48.90
CA SER A 209 -6.64 11.71 -48.46
C SER A 209 -5.59 11.03 -47.57
N ASP A 210 -6.02 9.92 -46.95
CA ASP A 210 -5.30 8.67 -46.65
C ASP A 210 -4.04 8.69 -45.75
N GLU A 211 -4.14 8.04 -44.58
CA GLU A 211 -3.54 6.71 -44.29
C GLU A 211 -3.45 6.44 -42.78
N GLU A 212 -3.98 5.30 -42.34
CA GLU A 212 -3.60 4.65 -41.08
C GLU A 212 -2.21 4.01 -41.20
N PRO A 213 -1.35 4.09 -40.18
CA PRO A 213 -0.29 3.11 -40.01
C PRO A 213 -0.69 2.09 -38.93
N LYS A 214 -0.93 0.85 -39.37
CA LYS A 214 -0.78 -0.35 -38.55
C LYS A 214 0.66 -0.41 -38.03
N LYS A 215 0.86 -0.67 -36.73
CA LYS A 215 2.15 -1.10 -36.18
C LYS A 215 2.04 -2.46 -35.50
N GLU A 216 3.09 -3.22 -35.75
CA GLU A 216 3.24 -4.66 -35.60
C GLU A 216 3.16 -5.15 -34.15
N LEU A 217 2.58 -6.33 -34.01
CA LEU A 217 2.62 -7.19 -32.84
C LEU A 217 3.99 -7.88 -32.82
N ASP A 218 4.93 -7.36 -32.03
CA ASP A 218 6.18 -8.06 -31.73
C ASP A 218 5.91 -9.11 -30.63
N THR A 219 5.91 -10.37 -31.05
CA THR A 219 5.94 -11.55 -30.18
C THR A 219 7.36 -11.75 -29.66
N THR A 220 7.67 -11.17 -28.50
CA THR A 220 8.82 -11.58 -27.70
C THR A 220 8.34 -12.40 -26.50
N GLU A 221 8.79 -13.66 -26.44
CA GLU A 221 8.52 -14.60 -25.34
C GLU A 221 8.94 -13.99 -23.98
N PRO A 222 8.21 -14.29 -22.88
CA PRO A 222 8.63 -13.84 -21.56
C PRO A 222 9.89 -14.59 -21.07
N PRO A 223 10.81 -13.92 -20.35
CA PRO A 223 12.03 -14.55 -19.85
C PRO A 223 11.71 -15.64 -18.82
N LYS A 224 12.41 -16.77 -18.93
CA LYS A 224 12.22 -17.99 -18.11
C LYS A 224 12.67 -17.76 -16.66
N PHE A 225 11.69 -17.59 -15.77
CA PHE A 225 11.80 -17.40 -14.32
C PHE A 225 12.40 -18.59 -13.52
N LYS A 226 12.91 -19.64 -14.19
CA LYS A 226 13.32 -20.89 -13.51
C LYS A 226 14.82 -20.99 -13.22
N GLU A 227 15.68 -20.22 -13.89
CA GLU A 227 17.13 -20.33 -13.71
C GLU A 227 17.65 -19.46 -12.56
N GLU A 228 16.94 -18.39 -12.19
CA GLU A 228 17.35 -17.47 -11.12
C GLU A 228 17.07 -18.03 -9.71
N ILE A 229 16.06 -18.90 -9.57
CA ILE A 229 15.75 -19.59 -8.30
C ILE A 229 16.83 -20.61 -7.94
N VAL A 230 17.36 -21.33 -8.94
CA VAL A 230 18.37 -22.37 -8.72
C VAL A 230 19.69 -21.76 -8.22
N LEU A 231 20.04 -20.56 -8.68
CA LEU A 231 21.25 -19.86 -8.23
C LEU A 231 21.12 -19.38 -6.78
N VAL A 232 19.95 -18.86 -6.39
CA VAL A 232 19.70 -18.38 -5.02
C VAL A 232 19.63 -19.54 -4.01
N GLU A 233 19.12 -20.70 -4.43
CA GLU A 233 19.10 -21.90 -3.57
C GLU A 233 20.51 -22.47 -3.38
N HIS A 234 21.35 -22.50 -4.42
CA HIS A 234 22.72 -23.00 -4.34
C HIS A 234 23.63 -22.09 -3.49
N GLU A 235 23.48 -20.77 -3.59
CA GLU A 235 24.21 -19.81 -2.73
C GLU A 235 23.81 -19.92 -1.25
N LYS A 236 22.57 -20.34 -0.97
CA LYS A 236 22.07 -20.51 0.40
C LYS A 236 22.60 -21.79 1.04
N GLU A 237 22.84 -22.83 0.25
CA GLU A 237 23.39 -24.11 0.71
C GLU A 237 24.90 -23.99 0.98
N GLU A 238 25.67 -23.33 0.11
CA GLU A 238 27.11 -23.08 0.35
C GLU A 238 27.36 -22.21 1.60
N ASN A 239 26.52 -21.20 1.84
CA ASN A 239 26.68 -20.32 2.99
C ASN A 239 26.29 -21.00 4.33
N SER A 240 25.43 -22.02 4.26
CA SER A 240 25.06 -22.87 5.39
C SER A 240 26.23 -23.77 5.82
N GLU A 241 26.90 -24.41 4.87
CA GLU A 241 28.03 -25.31 5.14
C GLU A 241 29.25 -24.56 5.69
N LEU A 242 29.51 -23.33 5.20
CA LEU A 242 30.58 -22.47 5.71
C LEU A 242 30.36 -22.09 7.18
N GLN A 243 29.13 -21.72 7.56
CA GLN A 243 28.81 -21.37 8.95
C GLN A 243 28.87 -22.58 9.89
N GLU A 244 28.56 -23.78 9.41
CA GLU A 244 28.68 -24.99 10.23
C GLU A 244 30.14 -25.40 10.43
N THR A 245 30.99 -25.17 9.43
CA THR A 245 32.44 -25.43 9.51
C THR A 245 33.14 -24.48 10.48
N GLU A 246 32.79 -23.19 10.46
CA GLU A 246 33.31 -22.20 11.41
C GLU A 246 32.90 -22.51 12.86
N ARG A 247 31.66 -22.96 13.09
CA ARG A 247 31.21 -23.38 14.43
C ARG A 247 31.99 -24.59 14.96
N LYS A 248 32.30 -25.56 14.10
CA LYS A 248 33.07 -26.76 14.48
C LYS A 248 34.52 -26.41 14.83
N GLN A 249 35.17 -25.52 14.06
CA GLN A 249 36.51 -25.01 14.38
C GLN A 249 36.56 -24.24 15.70
N THR A 250 35.54 -23.43 15.99
CA THR A 250 35.52 -22.64 17.24
C THR A 250 35.37 -23.52 18.50
N MET A 251 34.71 -24.67 18.39
CA MET A 251 34.56 -25.63 19.49
C MET A 251 35.83 -26.45 19.75
N GLU A 252 36.68 -26.65 18.74
CA GLU A 252 37.92 -27.42 18.86
C GLU A 252 39.06 -26.58 19.47
N GLU A 253 39.09 -25.26 19.24
CA GLU A 253 40.08 -24.36 19.87
C GLU A 253 39.84 -24.09 21.37
N HIS A 254 38.63 -24.34 21.90
CA HIS A 254 38.27 -24.05 23.29
C HIS A 254 38.13 -25.29 24.19
N ALA A 255 38.65 -26.45 23.78
CA ALA A 255 38.65 -27.64 24.61
C ALA A 255 39.62 -27.48 25.81
N PRO A 256 39.14 -27.50 27.08
CA PRO A 256 40.01 -27.35 28.23
C PRO A 256 40.90 -28.59 28.39
N SER A 257 42.22 -28.38 28.43
CA SER A 257 43.21 -29.41 28.69
C SER A 257 43.06 -29.94 30.12
N PHE A 258 42.45 -31.13 30.26
CA PHE A 258 42.41 -31.85 31.52
C PHE A 258 43.77 -32.52 31.77
N GLU A 259 44.63 -31.86 32.54
CA GLU A 259 45.78 -32.53 33.16
C GLU A 259 45.31 -33.28 34.42
N PHE A 260 45.48 -34.59 34.43
CA PHE A 260 45.28 -35.41 35.63
C PHE A 260 46.54 -35.38 36.51
N PRO A 261 46.44 -35.04 37.81
CA PRO A 261 47.58 -35.15 38.71
C PRO A 261 47.91 -36.61 39.01
N LYS A 262 49.22 -36.91 39.04
CA LYS A 262 49.82 -38.23 39.31
C LYS A 262 49.58 -38.73 40.72
#